data_AF-A0A0Q4RXW1-F1
#
_entry.id   AF-A0A0Q4RXW1-F1
#
_cell.length_a   1.000
_cell.length_b   1.000
_cell.length_c   1.000
_cell.angle_alpha   90.00
_cell.angle_beta   90.00
_cell.angle_gamma   90.00
#
_symmetry.space_group_name_H-M   'P 1'
#
loop_
_entity.id
_entity.type
_entity.pdbx_description
1 polymer ?
#
loop_
_entity_poly.entity_id
_entity_poly.type
_entity_poly.pdbx_seq_one_letter_code
_entity_poly.pdbx_strand_id
1 'polypeptide(L)'
;MKNLLSIILLLGTFLTYSQKENIESSTRILIDKTQFTRINKDWNTTAEFRSGIGESVIFYPIEVIDLKSGTKTNALQLDMYIKNPDVRKTAWIGIDEIEEFISIVEDNVIPNLDLKFKDKSSEFIFKAKEMTLSYFIYEKDRRISIKLNSYDDDKILNYTFWTETQVDKIPKLLTVLKKIK
;
A
#
# COMPACT_ATOMS: atom_id res chain seq x y z
N MET A 1 48.84 -20.72 14.83
CA MET A 1 48.43 -19.36 14.38
C MET A 1 47.77 -19.33 12.99
N LYS A 2 47.97 -20.31 12.09
CA LYS A 2 47.27 -20.36 10.78
C LYS A 2 45.76 -20.68 10.87
N ASN A 3 45.33 -21.40 11.90
CA ASN A 3 43.94 -21.87 12.00
C ASN A 3 42.99 -20.91 12.75
N LEU A 4 43.50 -19.81 13.34
CA LEU A 4 42.64 -18.78 13.95
C LEU A 4 42.16 -17.75 12.92
N LEU A 5 42.94 -17.50 11.87
CA LEU A 5 42.58 -16.54 10.80
C LEU A 5 41.43 -17.05 9.92
N SER A 6 41.27 -18.36 9.78
CA SER A 6 40.20 -18.94 8.96
C SER A 6 38.82 -18.90 9.64
N ILE A 7 38.76 -18.78 10.97
CA ILE A 7 37.50 -18.67 11.72
C ILE A 7 36.96 -17.23 11.65
N ILE A 8 37.84 -16.23 11.57
CA ILE A 8 37.47 -14.81 11.50
C ILE A 8 36.90 -14.44 10.11
N LEU A 9 37.31 -15.13 9.03
CA LEU A 9 36.79 -14.87 7.69
C LEU A 9 35.36 -15.38 7.45
N LEU A 10 34.86 -16.31 8.28
CA LEU A 10 33.49 -16.87 8.16
C LEU A 10 32.44 -16.08 8.94
N LEU A 11 32.84 -15.11 9.76
CA LEU A 11 31.91 -14.25 10.53
C LEU A 11 31.48 -12.99 9.75
N GLY A 12 32.04 -12.75 8.57
CA GLY A 12 31.80 -11.53 7.77
C GLY A 12 30.55 -11.52 6.89
N THR A 13 29.84 -12.64 6.73
CA THR A 13 28.68 -12.72 5.81
C THR A 13 27.32 -12.55 6.49
N PHE A 14 27.27 -12.28 7.79
CA PHE A 14 26.02 -12.03 8.53
C PHE A 14 25.68 -10.55 8.74
N LEU A 15 26.23 -9.65 7.92
CA LEU A 15 25.58 -8.35 7.72
C LEU A 15 24.45 -8.52 6.70
N THR A 16 23.46 -9.34 7.04
CA THR A 16 22.15 -9.24 6.41
C THR A 16 21.63 -7.86 6.74
N TYR A 17 21.67 -6.99 5.73
CA TYR A 17 20.97 -5.72 5.66
C TYR A 17 19.47 -6.01 5.93
N SER A 18 19.09 -6.01 7.20
CA SER A 18 17.70 -6.00 7.64
C SER A 18 17.50 -4.80 8.56
N GLN A 19 18.07 -3.66 8.18
CA GLN A 19 17.41 -2.41 8.45
C GLN A 19 16.40 -2.25 7.33
N LYS A 20 15.14 -2.54 7.62
CA LYS A 20 14.03 -2.25 6.72
C LYS A 20 13.89 -0.73 6.70
N GLU A 21 14.75 -0.06 5.93
CA GLU A 21 14.55 1.34 5.60
C GLU A 21 13.15 1.47 5.00
N ASN A 22 12.41 2.50 5.39
CA ASN A 22 11.19 2.86 4.68
C ASN A 22 11.60 3.27 3.27
N ILE A 23 11.32 2.43 2.28
CA ILE A 23 11.71 2.66 0.88
C ILE A 23 10.60 3.45 0.18
N GLU A 24 10.85 4.69 -0.17
CA GLU A 24 9.87 5.54 -0.88
C GLU A 24 9.38 4.88 -2.18
N SER A 25 8.10 5.07 -2.52
CA SER A 25 7.59 4.62 -3.82
C SER A 25 8.35 5.31 -4.96
N SER A 26 8.42 4.66 -6.12
CA SER A 26 9.01 5.29 -7.32
C SER A 26 8.30 6.60 -7.68
N THR A 27 6.99 6.68 -7.41
CA THR A 27 6.16 7.87 -7.59
C THR A 27 6.55 9.00 -6.64
N ARG A 28 6.77 8.70 -5.36
CA ARG A 28 7.25 9.68 -4.37
C ARG A 28 8.59 10.25 -4.77
N ILE A 29 9.52 9.37 -5.13
CA ILE A 29 10.85 9.76 -5.58
C ILE A 29 10.75 10.74 -6.75
N LEU A 30 9.85 10.49 -7.71
CA LEU A 30 9.60 11.41 -8.82
C LEU A 30 9.04 12.74 -8.32
N ILE A 31 8.01 12.73 -7.47
CA ILE A 31 7.35 13.94 -6.96
C ILE A 31 8.33 14.81 -6.17
N ASP A 32 9.12 14.21 -5.28
CA ASP A 32 9.97 14.95 -4.33
C ASP A 32 11.28 15.42 -4.95
N LYS A 33 11.84 14.68 -5.93
CA LYS A 33 13.10 15.05 -6.59
C LYS A 33 12.93 16.01 -7.76
N THR A 34 11.71 16.22 -8.25
CA THR A 34 11.44 17.14 -9.35
C THR A 34 10.93 18.48 -8.83
N GLN A 35 11.42 19.57 -9.43
CA GLN A 35 11.07 20.92 -8.98
C GLN A 35 9.65 21.33 -9.39
N PHE A 36 9.17 20.79 -10.52
CA PHE A 36 7.88 21.15 -11.10
C PHE A 36 7.14 19.87 -11.49
N THR A 37 6.10 19.54 -10.73
CA THR A 37 5.33 18.30 -10.93
C THR A 37 3.87 18.63 -11.18
N ARG A 38 3.27 17.98 -12.17
CA ARG A 38 1.81 17.96 -12.35
C ARG A 38 1.30 16.55 -12.09
N ILE A 39 0.25 16.45 -11.28
CA ILE A 39 -0.46 15.20 -11.02
C ILE A 39 -1.86 15.32 -11.63
N ASN A 40 -2.12 14.53 -12.66
CA ASN A 40 -3.45 14.36 -13.23
C ASN A 40 -4.16 13.24 -12.46
N LYS A 41 -5.35 13.49 -11.93
CA LYS A 41 -6.15 12.52 -11.16
C LYS A 41 -7.45 12.19 -11.87
N ASP A 42 -7.75 10.90 -12.04
CA ASP A 42 -9.05 10.44 -12.55
C ASP A 42 -10.07 10.34 -11.41
N TRP A 43 -11.03 11.25 -11.39
CA TRP A 43 -12.12 11.29 -10.40
C TRP A 43 -13.30 10.37 -10.75
N ASN A 44 -13.36 9.85 -11.98
CA ASN A 44 -14.46 9.00 -12.44
C ASN A 44 -14.21 7.52 -12.12
N THR A 45 -12.94 7.10 -12.09
CA THR A 45 -12.56 5.72 -11.77
C THR A 45 -12.00 5.66 -10.36
N THR A 46 -12.85 5.49 -9.34
CA THR A 46 -12.42 5.49 -7.93
C THR A 46 -12.93 4.29 -7.16
N ALA A 47 -12.20 3.93 -6.10
CA ALA A 47 -12.64 2.97 -5.10
C ALA A 47 -12.59 3.63 -3.72
N GLU A 48 -13.75 3.75 -3.08
CA GLU A 48 -13.89 4.37 -1.76
C GLU A 48 -14.36 3.35 -0.73
N PHE A 49 -13.62 3.27 0.37
CA PHE A 49 -13.99 2.54 1.58
C PHE A 49 -14.29 3.55 2.69
N ARG A 50 -15.38 3.32 3.42
CA ARG A 50 -15.77 4.12 4.60
C ARG A 50 -15.88 3.23 5.82
N SER A 51 -15.45 3.75 6.97
CA SER A 51 -15.69 3.11 8.27
C SER A 51 -17.03 3.58 8.84
N GLY A 52 -17.54 2.86 9.83
CA GLY A 52 -18.78 3.24 10.53
C GLY A 52 -18.66 4.52 11.37
N ILE A 53 -17.44 5.02 11.59
CA ILE A 53 -17.16 6.18 12.45
C ILE A 53 -16.82 7.46 11.68
N GLY A 54 -16.86 7.41 10.34
CA GLY A 54 -16.65 8.55 9.45
C GLY A 54 -15.24 8.67 8.86
N GLU A 55 -14.40 7.64 9.00
CA GLU A 55 -13.10 7.57 8.32
C GLU A 55 -13.28 7.07 6.89
N SER A 56 -12.32 7.37 6.03
CA SER A 56 -12.35 6.89 4.65
C SER A 56 -10.97 6.66 4.06
N VAL A 57 -10.93 5.79 3.06
CA VAL A 57 -9.81 5.67 2.12
C VAL A 57 -10.36 5.70 0.70
N ILE A 58 -9.74 6.51 -0.16
CA ILE A 58 -10.09 6.62 -1.57
C ILE A 58 -8.86 6.38 -2.43
N PHE A 59 -9.03 5.52 -3.44
CA PHE A 59 -8.02 5.15 -4.42
C PHE A 59 -8.30 5.82 -5.76
N TYR A 60 -7.26 6.41 -6.37
CA TYR A 60 -7.32 7.11 -7.65
C TYR A 60 -6.21 6.66 -8.60
N PRO A 61 -6.51 6.38 -9.88
CA PRO A 61 -5.50 6.36 -10.93
C PRO A 61 -4.97 7.78 -11.12
N ILE A 62 -3.65 7.90 -11.21
CA ILE A 62 -3.00 9.18 -11.47
C ILE A 62 -1.93 9.06 -12.56
N GLU A 63 -1.64 10.17 -13.24
CA GLU A 63 -0.48 10.36 -14.10
C GLU A 63 0.37 11.49 -13.51
N VAL A 64 1.61 11.20 -13.14
CA VAL A 64 2.58 12.16 -12.62
C VAL A 64 3.51 12.58 -13.74
N ILE A 65 3.69 13.88 -13.91
CA ILE A 65 4.49 14.48 -14.98
C ILE A 65 5.53 15.41 -14.38
N ASP A 66 6.80 15.15 -14.67
CA ASP A 66 7.87 16.12 -14.48
C ASP A 66 7.76 17.19 -15.59
N LEU A 67 7.44 18.42 -15.21
CA LEU A 67 7.24 19.51 -16.17
C LEU A 67 8.56 20.03 -16.77
N LYS A 68 9.71 19.70 -16.20
CA LYS A 68 11.03 20.06 -16.74
C LYS A 68 11.48 19.10 -17.82
N SER A 69 11.39 17.79 -17.56
CA SER A 69 11.81 16.76 -18.54
C SER A 69 10.70 16.30 -19.46
N GLY A 70 9.43 16.50 -19.10
CA GLY A 70 8.27 15.94 -19.78
C GLY A 70 8.03 14.45 -19.47
N THR A 71 8.85 13.84 -18.61
CA THR A 71 8.70 12.43 -18.21
C THR A 71 7.37 12.21 -17.52
N LYS A 72 6.69 11.12 -17.87
CA LYS A 72 5.40 10.75 -17.29
C LYS A 72 5.45 9.35 -16.70
N THR A 73 4.73 9.15 -15.61
CA THR A 73 4.50 7.82 -15.04
C THR A 73 3.09 7.71 -14.51
N ASN A 74 2.45 6.57 -14.75
CA ASN A 74 1.18 6.24 -14.11
C ASN A 74 1.44 5.74 -12.69
N ALA A 75 0.48 5.94 -11.79
CA ALA A 75 0.58 5.45 -10.42
C ALA A 75 -0.81 5.35 -9.79
N LEU A 76 -0.86 4.82 -8.57
CA LEU A 76 -2.04 4.83 -7.72
C LEU A 76 -1.83 5.83 -6.59
N GLN A 77 -2.76 6.77 -6.43
CA GLN A 77 -2.85 7.62 -5.26
C GLN A 77 -3.87 7.05 -4.27
N LEU A 78 -3.50 7.04 -3.00
CA LEU A 78 -4.36 6.68 -1.88
C LEU A 78 -4.50 7.90 -0.98
N ASP A 79 -5.72 8.41 -0.82
CA ASP A 79 -6.04 9.45 0.15
C ASP A 79 -6.81 8.83 1.33
N MET A 80 -6.26 8.98 2.54
CA MET A 80 -6.83 8.47 3.78
C MET A 80 -7.28 9.63 4.67
N TYR A 81 -8.50 9.53 5.18
CA TYR A 81 -9.03 10.39 6.23
C TYR A 81 -9.20 9.59 7.52
N ILE A 82 -8.49 10.00 8.56
CA ILE A 82 -8.64 9.48 9.92
C ILE A 82 -9.34 10.55 10.75
N LYS A 83 -10.29 10.15 11.60
CA LYS A 83 -11.09 11.09 12.38
C LYS A 83 -10.42 11.44 13.71
N ASN A 84 -9.68 10.49 14.29
CA ASN A 84 -9.03 10.64 15.58
C ASN A 84 -7.57 10.11 15.49
N PRO A 85 -6.58 10.98 15.21
CA PRO A 85 -6.70 12.44 15.05
C PRO A 85 -7.38 12.83 13.73
N ASP A 86 -7.98 14.02 13.66
CA ASP A 86 -8.63 14.58 12.46
C ASP A 86 -7.58 14.96 11.42
N VAL A 87 -7.16 13.98 10.61
CA VAL A 87 -6.04 14.13 9.68
C VAL A 87 -6.34 13.52 8.32
N ARG A 88 -5.74 14.12 7.29
CA ARG A 88 -5.70 13.59 5.94
C ARG A 88 -4.27 13.23 5.57
N LYS A 89 -4.09 12.06 5.00
CA LYS A 89 -2.79 11.56 4.56
C LYS A 89 -2.90 11.03 3.12
N THR A 90 -1.84 11.24 2.36
CA THR A 90 -1.73 10.77 0.98
C THR A 90 -0.52 9.85 0.89
N ALA A 91 -0.71 8.72 0.22
CA ALA A 91 0.32 7.75 -0.11
C ALA A 91 0.27 7.43 -1.60
N TRP A 92 1.40 6.99 -2.13
CA TRP A 92 1.55 6.63 -3.53
C TRP A 92 2.04 5.19 -3.68
N ILE A 93 1.45 4.45 -4.61
CA ILE A 93 1.94 3.14 -5.04
C ILE A 93 2.47 3.29 -6.46
N GLY A 94 3.74 2.93 -6.64
CA GLY A 94 4.45 3.05 -7.91
C GLY A 94 3.97 2.07 -8.95
N ILE A 95 4.13 2.40 -10.25
CA ILE A 95 3.78 1.50 -11.35
C ILE A 95 4.48 0.14 -11.24
N ASP A 96 5.67 0.10 -10.62
CA ASP A 96 6.46 -1.09 -10.34
C ASP A 96 5.79 -2.08 -9.37
N GLU A 97 4.75 -1.64 -8.64
CA GLU A 97 4.06 -2.44 -7.62
C GLU A 97 2.61 -2.78 -8.02
N ILE A 98 2.08 -2.15 -9.09
CA ILE A 98 0.68 -2.28 -9.49
C ILE A 98 0.34 -3.70 -9.97
N GLU A 99 1.23 -4.36 -10.72
CA GLU A 99 0.96 -5.72 -11.22
C GLU A 99 0.81 -6.72 -10.06
N GLU A 100 1.70 -6.66 -9.07
CA GLU A 100 1.59 -7.52 -7.88
C GLU A 100 0.34 -7.20 -7.06
N PHE A 101 -0.05 -5.91 -6.99
CA PHE A 101 -1.28 -5.51 -6.31
C PHE A 101 -2.53 -6.03 -7.05
N ILE A 102 -2.53 -6.02 -8.38
CA ILE A 102 -3.58 -6.63 -9.19
C ILE A 102 -3.65 -8.12 -8.89
N SER A 103 -2.54 -8.85 -8.96
CA SER A 103 -2.51 -10.31 -8.78
C SER A 103 -3.01 -10.74 -7.39
N ILE A 104 -2.62 -10.05 -6.31
CA ILE A 104 -3.14 -10.40 -4.99
C ILE A 104 -4.64 -10.12 -4.87
N VAL A 105 -5.14 -8.99 -5.40
CA VAL A 105 -6.57 -8.68 -5.32
C VAL A 105 -7.39 -9.63 -6.18
N GLU A 106 -6.96 -9.87 -7.42
CA GLU A 106 -7.66 -10.69 -8.41
C GLU A 106 -7.60 -12.18 -8.09
N ASP A 107 -6.42 -12.71 -7.81
CA ASP A 107 -6.23 -14.16 -7.72
C ASP A 107 -6.42 -14.69 -6.29
N ASN A 108 -6.26 -13.83 -5.28
CA ASN A 108 -6.25 -14.26 -3.88
C ASN A 108 -7.40 -13.66 -3.06
N VAL A 109 -7.66 -12.35 -3.14
CA VAL A 109 -8.68 -11.71 -2.29
C VAL A 109 -10.10 -11.91 -2.82
N ILE A 110 -10.36 -11.54 -4.08
CA ILE A 110 -11.71 -11.60 -4.68
C ILE A 110 -12.30 -13.02 -4.65
N PRO A 111 -11.57 -14.09 -5.00
CA PRO A 111 -12.11 -15.46 -4.97
C PRO A 111 -12.48 -15.93 -3.57
N ASN A 112 -11.88 -15.33 -2.54
CA ASN A 112 -12.07 -15.70 -1.15
C ASN A 112 -12.97 -14.72 -0.39
N LEU A 113 -13.70 -13.82 -1.07
CA LEU A 113 -14.60 -12.88 -0.40
C LEU A 113 -15.65 -13.58 0.44
N ASP A 114 -16.16 -14.74 0.01
CA ASP A 114 -17.18 -15.53 0.72
C ASP A 114 -16.64 -16.67 1.58
N LEU A 115 -15.31 -16.76 1.71
CA LEU A 115 -14.67 -17.78 2.53
C LEU A 115 -15.03 -17.59 4.00
N LYS A 116 -15.26 -18.71 4.69
CA LYS A 116 -15.61 -18.77 6.12
C LYS A 116 -14.83 -19.85 6.80
N PHE A 117 -14.56 -19.64 8.08
CA PHE A 117 -13.84 -20.59 8.91
C PHE A 117 -14.67 -20.99 10.13
N LYS A 118 -14.22 -22.03 10.84
CA LYS A 118 -14.71 -22.38 12.16
C LYS A 118 -13.50 -22.41 13.10
N ASP A 119 -13.56 -21.63 14.18
CA ASP A 119 -12.51 -21.52 15.19
C ASP A 119 -11.11 -21.17 14.61
N LYS A 120 -11.07 -20.51 13.45
CA LYS A 120 -9.86 -20.18 12.69
C LYS A 120 -10.02 -18.85 11.95
N SER A 121 -8.89 -18.28 11.57
CA SER A 121 -8.82 -17.10 10.70
C SER A 121 -7.88 -17.30 9.52
N SER A 122 -8.00 -16.41 8.54
CA SER A 122 -7.04 -16.23 7.46
C SER A 122 -6.84 -14.74 7.22
N GLU A 123 -5.65 -14.35 6.79
CA GLU A 123 -5.32 -12.98 6.42
C GLU A 123 -4.50 -12.96 5.13
N PHE A 124 -4.99 -12.22 4.14
CA PHE A 124 -4.28 -11.92 2.90
C PHE A 124 -3.63 -10.56 3.05
N ILE A 125 -2.31 -10.47 2.88
CA ILE A 125 -1.55 -9.23 3.13
C ILE A 125 -0.76 -8.84 1.89
N PHE A 126 -1.00 -7.63 1.39
CA PHE A 126 -0.18 -6.98 0.39
C PHE A 126 0.63 -5.85 1.05
N LYS A 127 1.93 -5.83 0.83
CA LYS A 127 2.83 -4.78 1.35
C LYS A 127 3.44 -4.03 0.17
N ALA A 128 2.91 -2.86 -0.11
CA ALA A 128 3.60 -1.88 -0.94
C ALA A 128 4.60 -1.11 -0.08
N LYS A 129 5.42 -0.31 -0.76
CA LYS A 129 6.29 0.69 -0.16
C LYS A 129 5.49 1.62 0.74
N GLU A 130 4.47 2.31 0.25
CA GLU A 130 3.76 3.33 1.06
C GLU A 130 2.53 2.87 1.83
N MET A 131 2.09 1.63 1.64
CA MET A 131 0.92 1.12 2.33
C MET A 131 0.92 -0.40 2.48
N THR A 132 0.17 -0.88 3.45
CA THR A 132 -0.15 -2.30 3.62
C THR A 132 -1.66 -2.46 3.53
N LEU A 133 -2.13 -3.32 2.63
CA LEU A 133 -3.51 -3.78 2.59
C LEU A 133 -3.58 -5.14 3.28
N SER A 134 -4.56 -5.34 4.16
CA SER A 134 -4.92 -6.67 4.63
C SER A 134 -6.40 -6.97 4.49
N TYR A 135 -6.70 -8.20 4.11
CA TYR A 135 -8.04 -8.77 4.10
C TYR A 135 -8.10 -9.92 5.09
N PHE A 136 -8.78 -9.71 6.20
CA PHE A 136 -8.87 -10.63 7.32
C PHE A 136 -10.24 -11.29 7.36
N ILE A 137 -10.25 -12.59 7.64
CA ILE A 137 -11.45 -13.41 7.79
C ILE A 137 -11.34 -14.14 9.13
N TYR A 138 -12.33 -13.97 10.01
CA TYR A 138 -12.49 -14.76 11.22
C TYR A 138 -13.93 -15.25 11.30
N GLU A 139 -14.12 -16.57 11.34
CA GLU A 139 -15.43 -17.18 11.23
C GLU A 139 -16.24 -16.68 10.01
N LYS A 140 -17.23 -15.81 10.22
CA LYS A 140 -18.05 -15.15 9.19
C LYS A 140 -17.70 -13.67 9.01
N ASP A 141 -16.91 -13.11 9.91
CA ASP A 141 -16.56 -11.71 9.96
C ASP A 141 -15.38 -11.46 9.03
N ARG A 142 -15.47 -10.37 8.29
CA ARG A 142 -14.55 -10.02 7.21
C ARG A 142 -14.15 -8.57 7.38
N ARG A 143 -12.87 -8.27 7.31
CA ARG A 143 -12.33 -6.92 7.50
C ARG A 143 -11.32 -6.60 6.43
N ILE A 144 -11.46 -5.45 5.80
CA ILE A 144 -10.37 -4.83 5.03
C ILE A 144 -9.69 -3.79 5.93
N SER A 145 -8.36 -3.84 5.98
CA SER A 145 -7.53 -2.87 6.68
C SER A 145 -6.51 -2.28 5.73
N ILE A 146 -6.27 -0.99 5.87
CA ILE A 146 -5.33 -0.21 5.07
C ILE A 146 -4.47 0.57 6.06
N LYS A 147 -3.19 0.26 6.10
CA LYS A 147 -2.20 0.96 6.92
C LYS A 147 -1.26 1.75 6.02
N LEU A 148 -1.04 3.02 6.34
CA LEU A 148 0.03 3.79 5.69
C LEU A 148 1.36 3.45 6.36
N ASN A 149 2.37 3.19 5.54
CA ASN A 149 3.73 3.08 6.00
C ASN A 149 4.25 4.52 6.13
N SER A 150 4.52 5.00 7.35
CA SER A 150 4.91 6.39 7.57
C SER A 150 6.29 6.67 6.97
N TYR A 151 6.41 7.65 6.07
CA TYR A 151 7.68 8.15 5.52
C TYR A 151 8.11 9.46 6.16
N ASP A 152 7.12 10.29 6.50
CA ASP A 152 7.34 11.56 7.15
C ASP A 152 7.77 11.33 8.61
N ASP A 153 8.47 12.31 9.20
CA ASP A 153 8.80 12.39 10.63
C ASP A 153 7.53 12.69 11.46
N ASP A 154 6.52 11.83 11.28
CA ASP A 154 5.23 11.94 11.92
C ASP A 154 5.32 11.47 13.37
N LYS A 155 4.74 12.26 14.28
CA LYS A 155 4.53 11.86 15.68
C LYS A 155 3.66 10.61 15.82
N ILE A 156 2.88 10.27 14.79
CA ILE A 156 1.99 9.11 14.73
C ILE A 156 2.43 8.23 13.57
N LEU A 157 3.08 7.11 13.89
CA LEU A 157 3.74 6.25 12.91
C LEU A 157 2.78 5.28 12.18
N ASN A 158 1.50 5.25 12.53
CA ASN A 158 0.59 4.15 12.17
C ASN A 158 -0.83 4.61 11.81
N TYR A 159 -1.00 5.45 10.79
CA TYR A 159 -2.34 5.75 10.26
C TYR A 159 -2.96 4.49 9.68
N THR A 160 -4.04 4.02 10.30
CA THR A 160 -4.71 2.77 9.95
C THR A 160 -6.19 3.01 9.81
N PHE A 161 -6.72 2.62 8.66
CA PHE A 161 -8.15 2.55 8.38
C PHE A 161 -8.57 1.09 8.36
N TRP A 162 -9.79 0.79 8.83
CA TRP A 162 -10.39 -0.53 8.60
C TRP A 162 -11.92 -0.44 8.52
N THR A 163 -12.52 -1.43 7.87
CA THR A 163 -13.98 -1.58 7.82
C THR A 163 -14.37 -3.04 7.57
N GLU A 164 -15.52 -3.43 8.11
CA GLU A 164 -16.11 -4.76 7.91
C GLU A 164 -17.31 -4.71 6.95
N THR A 165 -17.87 -3.51 6.72
CA THR A 165 -19.13 -3.32 6.01
C THR A 165 -18.97 -3.02 4.51
N GLN A 166 -17.74 -2.85 4.04
CA GLN A 166 -17.44 -2.45 2.66
C GLN A 166 -16.51 -3.46 1.95
N VAL A 167 -16.38 -4.68 2.47
CA VAL A 167 -15.51 -5.71 1.89
C VAL A 167 -15.97 -6.15 0.50
N ASP A 168 -17.27 -6.04 0.23
CA ASP A 168 -17.90 -6.28 -1.08
C ASP A 168 -17.47 -5.27 -2.16
N LYS A 169 -16.86 -4.14 -1.77
CA LYS A 169 -16.32 -3.14 -2.71
C LYS A 169 -14.90 -3.44 -3.20
N ILE A 170 -14.24 -4.48 -2.69
CA ILE A 170 -12.88 -4.86 -3.15
C ILE A 170 -12.78 -5.03 -4.69
N PRO A 171 -13.76 -5.59 -5.41
CA PRO A 171 -13.72 -5.63 -6.88
C PRO A 171 -13.64 -4.26 -7.56
N LYS A 172 -14.14 -3.19 -6.93
CA LYS A 172 -13.97 -1.81 -7.45
C LYS A 172 -12.52 -1.34 -7.35
N LEU A 173 -11.79 -1.74 -6.32
CA LEU A 173 -10.35 -1.48 -6.22
C LEU A 173 -9.60 -2.14 -7.38
N LEU A 174 -9.95 -3.38 -7.75
CA LEU A 174 -9.37 -4.04 -8.92
C LEU A 174 -9.64 -3.25 -10.22
N THR A 175 -10.83 -2.67 -10.36
CA THR A 175 -11.18 -1.83 -11.51
C THR A 175 -10.29 -0.59 -11.60
N VAL A 176 -10.01 0.05 -10.46
CA VAL A 176 -9.06 1.19 -10.38
C VAL A 176 -7.65 0.74 -10.76
N LEU A 177 -7.16 -0.36 -10.18
CA LEU A 177 -5.82 -0.88 -10.45
C LEU A 177 -5.61 -1.20 -11.93
N LYS A 178 -6.57 -1.89 -12.55
CA LYS A 178 -6.54 -2.23 -13.99
C LYS A 178 -6.62 -1.02 -14.92
N LYS A 179 -7.04 0.16 -14.44
CA LYS A 179 -7.08 1.41 -15.23
C LYS A 179 -5.70 2.07 -15.37
N ILE A 180 -4.78 1.75 -14.46
CA ILE A 180 -3.42 2.32 -14.43
C ILE A 180 -2.52 1.63 -15.47
N LYS A 181 -2.81 0.35 -15.76
CA LYS A 181 -2.22 -0.47 -16.82
C LYS A 181 -2.86 -0.16 -18.17
#